data_AF-M3HSF8-F1
#
_entry.id   AF-M3HSF8-F1
#
_cell.length_a   1.000
_cell.length_b   1.000
_cell.length_c   1.000
_cell.angle_alpha   90.00
_cell.angle_beta   90.00
_cell.angle_gamma   90.00
#
_symmetry.space_group_name_H-M   'P 1'
#
loop_
_entity.id
_entity.type
_entity.pdbx_description
1 polymer ?
#
loop_
_entity_poly.entity_id
_entity_poly.type
_entity_poly.pdbx_seq_one_letter_code
_entity_poly.pdbx_strand_id
1 'polypeptide(L)'
;MEKTYGVQGHSPEDLNPYWKELDETLNVHPAKEEYYNKMNQLVRKACKSLSWEGNPVPQARKNCQKSGHCMQGCMYGAKQSQLVTHIPKAMSLGTDIYADCKAVRLELKGDKVEFLEAVMIDRPSGKESNIVLKFEAPIFAISAGGFGSSTFLLKNGWKKKLPALGEYLAINPSPFIHAFYEEPIIQWRNIPSAFGVEEFRLARFKEDGSYIEGGFLIMANQLQPGSLAALIPGFGVEHREIMKQLPHIGGTIGWIDDVPSELGNISVSASGKRTITYNFGKLTKEFLKD
;
A
#
# COMPACT_ATOMS: atom_id res chain seq x y z
N MET A 1 -15.70 9.59 -11.88
CA MET A 1 -16.07 8.21 -11.53
C MET A 1 -17.33 7.76 -12.25
N GLU A 2 -18.49 8.35 -12.00
CA GLU A 2 -19.75 7.92 -12.65
C GLU A 2 -19.77 8.13 -14.17
N LYS A 3 -19.49 9.34 -14.66
CA LYS A 3 -19.52 9.64 -16.10
C LYS A 3 -18.51 8.82 -16.93
N THR A 4 -17.33 8.56 -16.38
CA THR A 4 -16.23 7.89 -17.09
C THR A 4 -16.27 6.36 -16.93
N TYR A 5 -16.62 5.87 -15.74
CA TYR A 5 -16.49 4.46 -15.38
C TYR A 5 -17.81 3.81 -14.96
N GLY A 6 -18.93 4.55 -14.92
CA GLY A 6 -20.24 4.05 -14.49
C GLY A 6 -20.32 3.72 -12.99
N VAL A 7 -19.33 4.14 -12.19
CA VAL A 7 -19.27 3.84 -10.76
C VAL A 7 -20.04 4.91 -9.96
N GLN A 8 -21.13 4.48 -9.33
CA GLN A 8 -22.02 5.29 -8.48
C GLN A 8 -21.64 5.22 -7.00
N GLY A 9 -22.09 6.18 -6.18
CA GLY A 9 -21.84 6.17 -4.73
C GLY A 9 -20.40 6.47 -4.33
N HIS A 10 -19.63 7.10 -5.22
CA HIS A 10 -18.21 7.42 -5.03
C HIS A 10 -17.93 8.92 -5.25
N SER A 11 -18.95 9.76 -5.17
CA SER A 11 -18.75 11.22 -5.12
C SER A 11 -18.14 11.62 -3.76
N PRO A 12 -17.51 12.80 -3.65
CA PRO A 12 -17.10 13.33 -2.36
C PRO A 12 -18.25 13.37 -1.35
N GLU A 13 -19.46 13.73 -1.78
CA GLU A 13 -20.65 13.80 -0.94
C GLU A 13 -21.06 12.42 -0.40
N ASP A 14 -21.00 11.38 -1.24
CA ASP A 14 -21.30 10.00 -0.84
C ASP A 14 -20.31 9.46 0.20
N LEU A 15 -19.02 9.81 0.05
CA LEU A 15 -17.94 9.22 0.82
C LEU A 15 -17.59 10.00 2.11
N ASN A 16 -17.91 11.30 2.16
CA ASN A 16 -17.65 12.19 3.30
C ASN A 16 -18.07 11.63 4.66
N PRO A 17 -19.28 11.07 4.83
CA PRO A 17 -19.70 10.49 6.11
C PRO A 17 -18.79 9.36 6.58
N TYR A 18 -18.33 8.51 5.65
CA TYR A 18 -17.48 7.36 5.95
C TYR A 18 -16.03 7.76 6.25
N TRP A 19 -15.50 8.79 5.57
CA TRP A 19 -14.18 9.33 5.92
C TRP A 19 -14.15 9.86 7.35
N LYS A 20 -15.20 10.57 7.78
CA LYS A 20 -15.31 11.04 9.16
C LYS A 20 -15.30 9.88 10.16
N GLU A 21 -16.10 8.84 9.91
CA GLU A 21 -16.12 7.65 10.77
C GLU A 21 -14.74 6.98 10.85
N LEU A 22 -14.05 6.86 9.70
CA LEU A 22 -12.72 6.28 9.62
C LEU A 22 -11.68 7.13 10.34
N ASP A 23 -11.72 8.46 10.20
CA ASP A 23 -10.79 9.36 10.87
C ASP A 23 -10.91 9.26 12.39
N GLU A 24 -12.15 9.22 12.90
CA GLU A 24 -12.42 9.03 14.32
C GLU A 24 -11.95 7.64 14.80
N THR A 25 -12.32 6.58 14.08
CA THR A 25 -12.02 5.19 14.45
C THR A 25 -10.53 4.86 14.38
N LEU A 26 -9.83 5.37 13.37
CA LEU A 26 -8.41 5.11 13.13
C LEU A 26 -7.51 6.20 13.76
N ASN A 27 -8.09 7.16 14.48
CA ASN A 27 -7.39 8.29 15.08
C ASN A 27 -6.49 9.01 14.06
N VAL A 28 -7.07 9.39 12.91
CA VAL A 28 -6.36 10.06 11.84
C VAL A 28 -6.20 11.54 12.20
N HIS A 29 -4.95 11.99 12.26
CA HIS A 29 -4.64 13.40 12.46
C HIS A 29 -3.24 13.71 11.95
N PRO A 30 -2.92 14.97 11.59
CA PRO A 30 -1.55 15.40 11.32
C PRO A 30 -0.63 15.07 12.49
N ALA A 31 0.60 14.66 12.19
CA ALA A 31 1.59 14.39 13.23
C ALA A 31 1.96 15.69 13.98
N LYS A 32 2.23 15.59 15.29
CA LYS A 32 2.83 16.70 16.05
C LYS A 32 4.31 16.85 15.69
N GLU A 33 4.87 18.04 15.89
CA GLU A 33 6.27 18.36 15.54
C GLU A 33 7.29 17.36 16.10
N GLU A 34 7.08 16.86 17.32
CA GLU A 34 7.94 15.87 17.97
C GLU A 34 8.04 14.52 17.23
N TYR A 35 7.14 14.26 16.27
CA TYR A 35 7.10 13.08 15.42
C TYR A 35 7.77 13.32 14.05
N TYR A 36 8.18 14.56 13.74
CA TYR A 36 8.96 14.86 12.55
C TYR A 36 10.40 14.42 12.82
N ASN A 37 10.77 13.24 12.33
CA ASN A 37 12.17 12.84 12.32
C ASN A 37 13.00 13.79 11.44
N LYS A 38 14.32 13.65 11.52
CA LYS A 38 15.23 14.56 10.82
C LYS A 38 14.96 14.64 9.31
N MET A 39 14.66 13.51 8.65
CA MET A 39 14.32 13.53 7.23
C MET A 39 13.05 14.32 6.93
N ASN A 40 11.99 14.16 7.73
CA ASN A 40 10.77 14.96 7.57
C ASN A 40 11.04 16.46 7.73
N GLN A 41 11.89 16.84 8.70
CA GLN A 41 12.28 18.24 8.89
C GLN A 41 13.06 18.77 7.69
N LEU A 42 13.98 17.99 7.13
CA LEU A 42 14.78 18.35 5.97
C LEU A 42 13.93 18.47 4.69
N VAL A 43 13.04 17.51 4.44
CA VAL A 43 12.10 17.58 3.29
C VAL A 43 11.20 18.80 3.40
N ARG A 44 10.63 19.06 4.60
CA ARG A 44 9.82 20.27 4.83
C ARG A 44 10.62 21.56 4.62
N LYS A 45 11.88 21.59 5.07
CA LYS A 45 12.76 22.75 4.86
C LYS A 45 13.07 22.95 3.38
N ALA A 46 13.40 21.88 2.65
CA ALA A 46 13.69 21.93 1.22
C ALA A 46 12.48 22.39 0.40
N CYS A 47 11.29 21.82 0.68
CA CYS A 47 10.03 22.23 0.08
C CYS A 47 9.81 23.74 0.21
N LYS A 48 10.00 24.30 1.42
CA LYS A 48 9.88 25.74 1.66
C LYS A 48 10.95 26.56 0.92
N SER A 49 12.21 26.12 0.89
CA SER A 49 13.27 26.87 0.21
C SER A 49 13.11 26.89 -1.31
N LEU A 50 12.43 25.89 -1.87
CA LEU A 50 12.13 25.79 -3.30
C LEU A 50 10.79 26.45 -3.65
N SER A 51 10.09 27.01 -2.66
CA SER A 51 8.74 27.57 -2.82
C SER A 51 7.73 26.57 -3.41
N TRP A 52 7.90 25.29 -3.07
CA TRP A 52 7.00 24.21 -3.48
C TRP A 52 5.85 24.02 -2.48
N GLU A 53 4.70 23.57 -2.98
CA GLU A 53 3.59 23.14 -2.14
C GLU A 53 3.87 21.81 -1.43
N GLY A 54 3.55 21.76 -0.13
CA GLY A 54 3.66 20.55 0.66
C GLY A 54 2.91 20.66 1.99
N ASN A 55 2.44 19.52 2.49
CA ASN A 55 1.48 19.46 3.59
C ASN A 55 1.90 18.44 4.68
N PRO A 56 1.55 18.69 5.96
CA PRO A 56 1.53 17.67 6.99
C PRO A 56 0.65 16.49 6.55
N VAL A 57 1.21 15.27 6.57
CA VAL A 57 0.47 14.07 6.18
C VAL A 57 -0.32 13.56 7.38
N PRO A 58 -1.65 13.40 7.29
CA PRO A 58 -2.45 12.78 8.34
C PRO A 58 -2.05 11.31 8.59
N GLN A 59 -2.06 10.88 9.84
CA GLN A 59 -1.56 9.58 10.26
C GLN A 59 -2.61 8.86 11.11
N ALA A 60 -2.94 7.61 10.77
CA ALA A 60 -3.77 6.72 11.59
C ALA A 60 -2.96 6.20 12.80
N ARG A 61 -2.93 6.97 13.89
CA ARG A 61 -1.98 6.75 14.98
C ARG A 61 -2.46 7.27 16.32
N LYS A 62 -2.21 6.51 17.39
CA LYS A 62 -2.52 6.90 18.78
C LYS A 62 -1.37 6.55 19.71
N ASN A 63 -0.97 7.44 20.63
CA ASN A 63 0.04 7.19 21.68
C ASN A 63 1.37 6.57 21.18
N CYS A 64 1.96 7.14 20.14
CA CYS A 64 3.14 6.57 19.48
C CYS A 64 4.44 6.70 20.29
N GLN A 65 5.15 5.58 20.42
CA GLN A 65 6.43 5.48 21.13
C GLN A 65 7.65 5.79 20.25
N LYS A 66 7.44 6.34 19.04
CA LYS A 66 8.51 6.71 18.08
C LYS A 66 9.48 5.55 17.78
N SER A 67 8.97 4.31 17.78
CA SER A 67 9.82 3.11 17.71
C SER A 67 10.48 2.86 16.36
N GLY A 68 10.00 3.47 15.27
CA GLY A 68 10.52 3.24 13.91
C GLY A 68 10.09 1.95 13.23
N HIS A 69 9.26 1.11 13.87
CA HIS A 69 8.87 -0.20 13.35
C HIS A 69 7.53 -0.16 12.58
N CYS A 70 7.22 0.97 11.95
CA CYS A 70 5.91 1.20 11.35
C CYS A 70 5.57 0.24 10.19
N MET A 71 6.58 -0.34 9.55
CA MET A 71 6.43 -1.30 8.44
C MET A 71 6.49 -2.77 8.89
N GLN A 72 7.14 -3.06 10.02
CA GLN A 72 7.32 -4.42 10.55
C GLN A 72 6.17 -4.83 11.48
N GLY A 73 5.36 -3.87 11.90
CA GLY A 73 4.31 -4.06 12.90
C GLY A 73 4.60 -3.25 14.16
N CYS A 74 3.57 -2.57 14.67
CA CYS A 74 3.71 -1.76 15.86
C CYS A 74 3.39 -2.59 17.11
N MET A 75 4.41 -2.99 17.86
CA MET A 75 4.25 -3.74 19.12
C MET A 75 3.42 -2.99 20.18
N TYR A 76 3.39 -1.66 20.10
CA TYR A 76 2.66 -0.79 21.04
C TYR A 76 1.19 -0.56 20.67
N GLY A 77 0.71 -1.13 19.56
CA GLY A 77 -0.64 -0.84 19.04
C GLY A 77 -0.84 0.61 18.59
N ALA A 78 0.23 1.41 18.50
CA ALA A 78 0.12 2.83 18.21
C ALA A 78 -0.21 3.14 16.75
N LYS A 79 0.24 2.31 15.80
CA LYS A 79 -0.27 2.35 14.42
C LYS A 79 -1.67 1.73 14.45
N GLN A 80 -2.71 2.51 14.18
CA GLN A 80 -4.12 2.10 14.30
C GLN A 80 -4.51 1.20 13.13
N SER A 81 -3.86 0.04 13.02
CA SER A 81 -4.17 -0.98 12.02
C SER A 81 -5.47 -1.71 12.36
N GLN A 82 -5.98 -2.47 11.39
CA GLN A 82 -7.22 -3.23 11.59
C GLN A 82 -7.14 -4.25 12.73
N LEU A 83 -5.94 -4.75 13.04
CA LEU A 83 -5.70 -5.65 14.18
C LEU A 83 -5.93 -4.96 15.54
N VAL A 84 -5.81 -3.64 15.59
CA VAL A 84 -6.03 -2.83 16.80
C VAL A 84 -7.44 -2.25 16.84
N THR A 85 -8.05 -1.99 15.69
CA THR A 85 -9.32 -1.27 15.57
C THR A 85 -10.49 -2.20 15.25
N HIS A 86 -10.73 -2.48 13.97
CA HIS A 86 -11.96 -3.13 13.51
C HIS A 86 -12.04 -4.61 13.86
N ILE A 87 -10.92 -5.35 13.88
CA ILE A 87 -10.92 -6.79 14.19
C ILE A 87 -11.40 -7.06 15.63
N PRO A 88 -10.82 -6.44 16.68
CA PRO A 88 -11.31 -6.61 18.05
C PRO A 88 -12.77 -6.16 18.21
N LYS A 89 -13.17 -5.06 17.55
CA LYS A 89 -14.56 -4.58 17.56
C LYS A 89 -15.51 -5.65 16.97
N ALA A 90 -15.19 -6.22 15.82
CA ALA A 90 -15.99 -7.27 15.19
C ALA A 90 -16.10 -8.52 16.09
N MET A 91 -14.99 -8.96 16.70
CA MET A 91 -14.99 -10.08 17.65
C MET A 91 -15.87 -9.80 18.87
N SER A 92 -15.84 -8.58 19.41
CA SER A 92 -16.70 -8.18 20.54
C SER A 92 -18.20 -8.21 20.22
N LEU A 93 -18.54 -8.13 18.93
CA LEU A 93 -19.90 -8.26 18.40
C LEU A 93 -20.26 -9.70 18.00
N GLY A 94 -19.39 -10.68 18.26
CA GLY A 94 -19.63 -12.10 18.00
C GLY A 94 -19.13 -12.60 16.64
N THR A 95 -18.22 -11.88 15.97
CA THR A 95 -17.59 -12.37 14.74
C THR A 95 -16.50 -13.38 15.02
N ASP A 96 -16.59 -14.58 14.42
CA ASP A 96 -15.54 -15.58 14.45
C ASP A 96 -14.40 -15.24 13.47
N ILE A 97 -13.16 -15.51 13.90
CA ILE A 97 -11.97 -15.32 13.06
C ILE A 97 -11.20 -16.63 12.93
N TYR A 98 -11.10 -17.09 11.69
CA TYR A 98 -10.31 -18.25 11.31
C TYR A 98 -8.96 -17.79 10.78
N ALA A 99 -7.97 -17.70 11.67
CA ALA A 99 -6.58 -17.42 11.28
C ALA A 99 -5.95 -18.64 10.60
N ASP A 100 -4.96 -18.41 9.74
CA ASP A 100 -4.27 -19.46 8.98
C ASP A 100 -5.25 -20.31 8.16
N CYS A 101 -6.36 -19.72 7.73
CA CYS A 101 -7.38 -20.37 6.94
C CYS A 101 -7.38 -19.77 5.53
N LYS A 102 -6.98 -20.56 4.54
CA LYS A 102 -6.87 -20.13 3.15
C LYS A 102 -8.13 -20.52 2.39
N ALA A 103 -8.88 -19.52 1.93
CA ALA A 103 -9.98 -19.71 0.97
C ALA A 103 -9.45 -20.31 -0.34
N VAL A 104 -10.05 -21.41 -0.81
CA VAL A 104 -9.60 -22.14 -2.01
C VAL A 104 -10.63 -22.20 -3.13
N ARG A 105 -11.87 -22.62 -2.84
CA ARG A 105 -12.87 -22.89 -3.88
C ARG A 105 -14.25 -22.36 -3.50
N LEU A 106 -14.92 -21.73 -4.46
CA LEU A 106 -16.33 -21.38 -4.39
C LEU A 106 -17.15 -22.46 -5.09
N GLU A 107 -18.18 -22.96 -4.41
CA GLU A 107 -19.16 -23.89 -5.00
C GLU A 107 -20.43 -23.12 -5.33
N LEU A 108 -20.93 -23.30 -6.55
CA LEU A 108 -22.06 -22.56 -7.10
C LEU A 108 -23.30 -23.45 -7.19
N LYS A 109 -24.46 -22.87 -6.88
CA LYS A 109 -25.79 -23.40 -7.21
C LYS A 109 -26.50 -22.41 -8.12
N GLY A 110 -26.48 -22.72 -9.42
CA GLY A 110 -26.84 -21.75 -10.46
C GLY A 110 -25.88 -20.57 -10.44
N ASP A 111 -26.40 -19.37 -10.20
CA ASP A 111 -25.61 -18.13 -10.14
C ASP A 111 -25.21 -17.70 -8.72
N LYS A 112 -25.61 -18.46 -7.69
CA LYS A 112 -25.29 -18.15 -6.30
C LYS A 112 -24.14 -19.00 -5.80
N VAL A 113 -23.25 -18.39 -5.01
CA VAL A 113 -22.28 -19.14 -4.21
C VAL A 113 -23.05 -19.80 -3.06
N GLU A 114 -22.97 -21.12 -2.96
CA GLU A 114 -23.58 -21.90 -1.87
C GLU A 114 -22.55 -22.18 -0.77
N PHE A 115 -21.31 -22.52 -1.16
CA PHE A 115 -20.24 -22.82 -0.21
C PHE A 115 -18.90 -22.18 -0.57
N LEU A 116 -18.12 -21.89 0.47
CA LEU A 116 -16.69 -21.63 0.40
C LEU A 116 -15.94 -22.80 1.04
N GLU A 117 -15.08 -23.45 0.27
CA GLU A 117 -14.06 -24.36 0.79
C GLU A 117 -12.81 -23.57 1.17
N ALA A 118 -12.26 -23.87 2.35
CA ALA A 118 -11.00 -23.32 2.83
C ALA A 118 -10.14 -24.43 3.45
N VAL A 119 -8.82 -24.23 3.44
CA VAL A 119 -7.86 -25.19 4.01
C VAL A 119 -7.05 -24.50 5.11
N MET A 120 -6.83 -25.20 6.23
CA MET A 120 -5.97 -24.69 7.28
C MET A 120 -4.50 -24.80 6.87
N ILE A 121 -3.73 -23.76 7.16
CA ILE A 121 -2.29 -23.68 6.94
C ILE A 121 -1.60 -24.11 8.23
N ASP A 122 -0.71 -25.10 8.10
CA ASP A 122 0.18 -25.51 9.17
C ASP A 122 1.25 -24.42 9.38
N ARG A 123 1.15 -23.69 10.50
CA ARG A 123 2.05 -22.54 10.79
C ARG A 123 3.54 -22.88 10.72
N PRO A 124 4.04 -23.99 11.31
CA PRO A 124 5.46 -24.32 11.26
C PRO A 124 6.00 -24.54 9.84
N SER A 125 5.26 -25.24 8.98
CA SER A 125 5.70 -25.54 7.62
C SER A 125 5.29 -24.51 6.58
N GLY A 126 4.28 -23.68 6.89
CA GLY A 126 3.64 -22.76 5.94
C GLY A 126 2.87 -23.45 4.83
N LYS A 127 2.57 -24.75 4.97
CA LYS A 127 1.91 -25.57 3.95
C LYS A 127 0.44 -25.81 4.28
N GLU A 128 -0.34 -26.14 3.26
CA GLU A 128 -1.72 -26.60 3.43
C GLU A 128 -1.72 -27.90 4.24
N SER A 129 -2.55 -27.94 5.28
CA SER A 129 -2.79 -29.15 6.07
C SER A 129 -3.90 -30.00 5.45
N ASN A 130 -4.20 -31.15 6.07
CA ASN A 130 -5.32 -32.00 5.67
C ASN A 130 -6.67 -31.55 6.26
N ILE A 131 -6.71 -30.43 7.00
CA ILE A 131 -7.95 -29.91 7.60
C ILE A 131 -8.62 -28.98 6.60
N VAL A 132 -9.76 -29.43 6.08
CA VAL A 132 -10.62 -28.67 5.16
C VAL A 132 -11.87 -28.20 5.91
N LEU A 133 -12.16 -26.91 5.79
CA LEU A 133 -13.37 -26.28 6.30
C LEU A 133 -14.31 -25.96 5.13
N LYS A 134 -15.60 -26.13 5.36
CA LYS A 134 -16.65 -25.78 4.40
C LYS A 134 -17.61 -24.81 5.06
N PHE A 135 -17.71 -23.61 4.50
CA PHE A 135 -18.57 -22.55 5.01
C PHE A 135 -19.80 -22.41 4.12
N GLU A 136 -20.98 -22.48 4.72
CA GLU A 136 -22.25 -22.13 4.09
C GLU A 136 -22.69 -20.76 4.59
N ALA A 137 -23.03 -19.86 3.68
CA ALA A 137 -23.49 -18.52 4.04
C ALA A 137 -24.43 -17.97 2.96
N PRO A 138 -25.40 -17.10 3.34
CA PRO A 138 -26.26 -16.44 2.36
C PRO A 138 -25.52 -15.40 1.52
N ILE A 139 -24.41 -14.86 2.04
CA ILE A 139 -23.62 -13.79 1.42
C ILE A 139 -22.14 -14.09 1.62
N PHE A 140 -21.36 -13.92 0.56
CA PHE A 140 -19.89 -13.98 0.59
C PHE A 140 -19.32 -12.64 0.15
N ALA A 141 -18.47 -12.04 0.98
CA ALA A 141 -17.73 -10.82 0.66
C ALA A 141 -16.24 -11.15 0.49
N ILE A 142 -15.62 -10.66 -0.59
CA ILE A 142 -14.21 -10.92 -0.89
C ILE A 142 -13.41 -9.67 -0.59
N SER A 143 -12.50 -9.77 0.37
CA SER A 143 -11.66 -8.67 0.85
C SER A 143 -10.18 -9.06 0.95
N ALA A 144 -9.69 -9.87 0.00
CA ALA A 144 -8.31 -10.40 -0.02
C ALA A 144 -7.28 -9.43 -0.66
N GLY A 145 -7.57 -8.12 -0.70
CA GLY A 145 -6.76 -7.08 -1.34
C GLY A 145 -6.77 -7.15 -2.88
N GLY A 146 -6.28 -6.10 -3.54
CA GLY A 146 -6.34 -5.97 -5.02
C GLY A 146 -5.71 -7.16 -5.77
N PHE A 147 -4.60 -7.68 -5.26
CA PHE A 147 -3.96 -8.87 -5.82
C PHE A 147 -4.68 -10.17 -5.46
N GLY A 148 -5.00 -10.36 -4.18
CA GLY A 148 -5.54 -11.63 -3.68
C GLY A 148 -6.97 -11.87 -4.15
N SER A 149 -7.85 -10.86 -4.10
CA SER A 149 -9.24 -10.96 -4.55
C SER A 149 -9.32 -11.34 -6.03
N SER A 150 -8.56 -10.65 -6.88
CA SER A 150 -8.49 -10.94 -8.31
C SER A 150 -7.97 -12.36 -8.57
N THR A 151 -6.90 -12.76 -7.89
CA THR A 151 -6.32 -14.10 -8.03
C THR A 151 -7.30 -15.20 -7.63
N PHE A 152 -7.98 -15.03 -6.50
CA PHE A 152 -8.94 -16.00 -5.99
C PHE A 152 -10.13 -16.17 -6.94
N LEU A 153 -10.70 -15.06 -7.41
CA LEU A 153 -11.82 -15.09 -8.37
C LEU A 153 -11.41 -15.67 -9.73
N LEU A 154 -10.22 -15.34 -10.24
CA LEU A 154 -9.70 -15.91 -11.48
C LEU A 154 -9.54 -17.43 -11.39
N LYS A 155 -8.97 -17.93 -10.27
CA LYS A 155 -8.87 -19.37 -9.99
C LYS A 155 -10.22 -20.06 -9.94
N ASN A 156 -11.24 -19.36 -9.45
CA ASN A 156 -12.61 -19.85 -9.37
C ASN A 156 -13.42 -19.61 -10.66
N GLY A 157 -12.76 -19.29 -11.79
CA GLY A 157 -13.40 -19.26 -13.11
C GLY A 157 -14.30 -18.05 -13.38
N TRP A 158 -14.26 -17.02 -12.53
CA TRP A 158 -15.18 -15.89 -12.62
C TRP A 158 -14.95 -14.96 -13.80
N LYS A 159 -13.79 -15.04 -14.48
CA LYS A 159 -13.49 -14.24 -15.69
C LYS A 159 -14.57 -14.36 -16.77
N LYS A 160 -15.21 -15.53 -16.88
CA LYS A 160 -16.30 -15.78 -17.84
C LYS A 160 -17.52 -14.89 -17.60
N LYS A 161 -17.81 -14.56 -16.33
CA LYS A 161 -18.90 -13.67 -15.92
C LYS A 161 -18.45 -12.22 -15.76
N LEU A 162 -17.17 -12.01 -15.44
CA LEU A 162 -16.57 -10.72 -15.13
C LEU A 162 -15.40 -10.46 -16.09
N PRO A 163 -15.64 -9.93 -17.31
CA PRO A 163 -14.60 -9.78 -18.32
C PRO A 163 -13.47 -8.82 -17.90
N ALA A 164 -13.75 -7.83 -17.04
CA ALA A 164 -12.74 -6.92 -16.48
C ALA A 164 -11.91 -7.53 -15.34
N LEU A 165 -12.26 -8.72 -14.83
CA LEU A 165 -11.58 -9.34 -13.70
C LEU A 165 -10.09 -9.58 -14.03
N GLY A 166 -9.20 -9.01 -13.21
CA GLY A 166 -7.76 -9.09 -13.41
C GLY A 166 -7.19 -8.06 -14.39
N GLU A 167 -8.02 -7.21 -15.01
CA GLU A 167 -7.52 -6.10 -15.84
C GLU A 167 -7.36 -4.82 -15.02
N TYR A 168 -6.73 -3.80 -15.63
CA TYR A 168 -6.63 -2.43 -15.12
C TYR A 168 -5.93 -2.33 -13.74
N LEU A 169 -4.88 -3.13 -13.56
CA LEU A 169 -4.07 -3.12 -12.34
C LEU A 169 -3.25 -1.83 -12.24
N ALA A 170 -3.51 -1.06 -11.19
CA ALA A 170 -2.67 0.05 -10.71
C ALA A 170 -1.81 -0.43 -9.52
N ILE A 171 -0.55 0.01 -9.43
CA ILE A 171 0.39 -0.39 -8.36
C ILE A 171 1.19 0.76 -7.75
N ASN A 172 1.07 1.98 -8.26
CA ASN A 172 1.88 3.16 -7.92
C ASN A 172 3.39 2.89 -7.91
N PRO A 173 4.07 2.96 -9.07
CA PRO A 173 5.53 2.85 -9.12
C PRO A 173 6.19 3.78 -8.10
N SER A 174 7.02 3.22 -7.22
CA SER A 174 7.53 3.94 -6.05
C SER A 174 9.06 3.87 -5.96
N PRO A 175 9.79 4.76 -6.65
CA PRO A 175 11.24 4.81 -6.56
C PRO A 175 11.70 5.35 -5.21
N PHE A 176 12.84 4.85 -4.75
CA PHE A 176 13.55 5.35 -3.58
C PHE A 176 14.80 6.09 -4.02
N ILE A 177 15.05 7.26 -3.44
CA ILE A 177 16.29 8.01 -3.64
C ILE A 177 16.97 8.18 -2.29
N HIS A 178 18.25 7.80 -2.24
CA HIS A 178 19.08 7.89 -1.04
C HIS A 178 20.31 8.75 -1.29
N ALA A 179 20.72 9.48 -0.26
CA ALA A 179 21.93 10.30 -0.29
C ALA A 179 22.67 10.19 1.05
N PHE A 180 23.97 10.50 1.02
CA PHE A 180 24.77 10.70 2.22
C PHE A 180 24.61 12.13 2.72
N TYR A 181 24.52 12.27 4.03
CA TYR A 181 24.39 13.54 4.73
C TYR A 181 25.55 13.71 5.71
N GLU A 182 26.08 14.93 5.81
CA GLU A 182 27.09 15.25 6.81
C GLU A 182 26.54 15.07 8.24
N GLU A 183 25.29 15.45 8.46
CA GLU A 183 24.63 15.29 9.75
C GLU A 183 23.97 13.90 9.90
N PRO A 184 23.85 13.38 11.14
CA PRO A 184 23.20 12.10 11.36
C PRO A 184 21.72 12.08 10.96
N ILE A 185 21.37 11.10 10.13
CA ILE A 185 20.02 10.73 9.72
C ILE A 185 19.69 9.32 10.22
N ILE A 186 19.00 9.23 11.36
CA ILE A 186 18.52 7.95 11.89
C ILE A 186 17.17 7.59 11.28
N GLN A 187 17.19 6.89 10.14
CA GLN A 187 15.97 6.51 9.40
C GLN A 187 15.10 5.43 10.07
N TRP A 188 15.58 4.74 11.11
CA TRP A 188 14.84 3.65 11.76
C TRP A 188 14.24 4.04 13.12
N ARG A 189 14.08 5.34 13.35
CA ARG A 189 13.44 5.89 14.55
C ARG A 189 12.34 6.87 14.16
N ASN A 190 11.36 7.00 15.04
CA ASN A 190 10.18 7.84 14.87
C ASN A 190 9.29 7.39 13.67
N ILE A 191 8.40 8.23 13.19
CA ILE A 191 7.41 7.85 12.17
C ILE A 191 7.89 8.17 10.74
N PRO A 192 7.47 7.37 9.73
CA PRO A 192 7.63 7.73 8.32
C PRO A 192 6.73 8.92 7.95
N SER A 193 7.07 9.61 6.86
CA SER A 193 6.14 10.42 6.06
C SER A 193 5.19 11.33 6.85
N ALA A 194 5.72 12.12 7.79
CA ALA A 194 4.96 13.16 8.49
C ALA A 194 4.75 14.42 7.64
N PHE A 195 5.51 14.57 6.56
CA PHE A 195 5.40 15.64 5.58
C PHE A 195 5.54 15.10 4.16
N GLY A 196 4.71 15.61 3.25
CA GLY A 196 4.77 15.30 1.82
C GLY A 196 4.83 16.57 0.98
N VAL A 197 5.55 16.50 -0.12
CA VAL A 197 5.57 17.53 -1.17
C VAL A 197 4.49 17.17 -2.19
N GLU A 198 3.62 18.13 -2.47
CA GLU A 198 2.44 17.96 -3.33
C GLU A 198 2.46 18.83 -4.59
N GLU A 199 3.46 19.71 -4.74
CA GLU A 199 3.67 20.56 -5.94
C GLU A 199 3.46 19.82 -7.27
N PHE A 200 3.94 18.58 -7.33
CA PHE A 200 3.94 17.72 -8.50
C PHE A 200 2.89 16.61 -8.45
N ARG A 201 1.94 16.66 -7.51
CA ARG A 201 0.95 15.57 -7.27
C ARG A 201 0.20 15.21 -8.55
N LEU A 202 -0.30 16.22 -9.25
CA LEU A 202 -1.06 16.06 -10.49
C LEU A 202 -0.14 16.29 -11.68
N ALA A 203 -0.21 15.37 -12.65
CA ALA A 203 0.50 15.53 -13.91
C ALA A 203 -0.05 16.71 -14.70
N ARG A 204 0.86 17.53 -15.24
CA ARG A 204 0.57 18.71 -16.05
C ARG A 204 0.80 18.37 -17.52
N PHE A 205 -0.12 18.81 -18.37
CA PHE A 205 -0.11 18.58 -19.82
C PHE A 205 -0.34 19.89 -20.57
N LYS A 206 0.19 19.97 -21.79
CA LYS A 206 -0.16 21.04 -22.73
C LYS A 206 -1.55 20.80 -23.31
N GLU A 207 -2.09 21.81 -24.00
CA GLU A 207 -3.38 21.72 -24.70
C GLU A 207 -3.42 20.60 -25.76
N ASP A 208 -2.28 20.25 -26.35
CA ASP A 208 -2.15 19.15 -27.32
C ASP A 208 -2.05 17.76 -26.66
N GLY A 209 -2.12 17.68 -25.32
CA GLY A 209 -2.01 16.45 -24.54
C GLY A 209 -0.59 15.96 -24.30
N SER A 210 0.44 16.71 -24.70
CA SER A 210 1.83 16.36 -24.38
C SER A 210 2.15 16.61 -22.90
N TYR A 211 2.85 15.66 -22.29
CA TYR A 211 3.30 15.73 -20.89
C TYR A 211 4.30 16.87 -20.67
N ILE A 212 4.20 17.52 -19.50
CA ILE A 212 5.13 18.56 -19.05
C ILE A 212 5.92 18.05 -17.84
N GLU A 213 5.24 17.82 -16.71
CA GLU A 213 5.84 17.45 -15.42
C GLU A 213 4.77 16.91 -14.46
N GLY A 214 5.19 16.29 -13.36
CA GLY A 214 4.37 15.85 -12.25
C GLY A 214 3.67 14.49 -12.43
N GLY A 215 2.66 14.24 -11.61
CA GLY A 215 2.03 12.94 -11.46
C GLY A 215 2.63 12.11 -10.33
N PHE A 216 3.30 12.75 -9.36
CA PHE A 216 3.92 12.07 -8.24
C PHE A 216 3.91 12.87 -6.93
N LEU A 217 4.01 12.15 -5.82
CA LEU A 217 4.22 12.70 -4.48
C LEU A 217 5.63 12.38 -4.01
N ILE A 218 6.29 13.32 -3.34
CA ILE A 218 7.57 13.05 -2.65
C ILE A 218 7.34 13.05 -1.16
N MET A 219 7.78 12.00 -0.47
CA MET A 219 7.71 11.92 0.99
C MET A 219 9.05 11.51 1.60
N ALA A 220 9.29 11.97 2.83
CA ALA A 220 10.43 11.51 3.61
C ALA A 220 10.33 10.01 3.89
N ASN A 221 11.41 9.28 3.59
CA ASN A 221 11.46 7.84 3.80
C ASN A 221 11.96 7.49 5.22
N GLN A 222 11.64 6.29 5.68
CA GLN A 222 12.00 5.74 6.99
C GLN A 222 12.12 4.22 6.82
N LEU A 223 13.35 3.72 6.76
CA LEU A 223 13.64 2.31 6.56
C LEU A 223 14.38 1.74 7.78
N GLN A 224 14.07 0.48 8.11
CA GLN A 224 14.88 -0.29 9.06
C GLN A 224 16.23 -0.66 8.42
N PRO A 225 17.30 -0.86 9.22
CA PRO A 225 18.64 -1.15 8.70
C PRO A 225 18.67 -2.31 7.69
N GLY A 226 17.93 -3.39 7.97
CA GLY A 226 17.87 -4.56 7.08
C GLY A 226 17.19 -4.27 5.74
N SER A 227 16.12 -3.47 5.73
CA SER A 227 15.44 -3.07 4.49
C SER A 227 16.31 -2.14 3.65
N LEU A 228 16.98 -1.18 4.29
CA LEU A 228 17.90 -0.28 3.59
C LEU A 228 19.12 -1.05 3.04
N ALA A 229 19.67 -2.00 3.81
CA ALA A 229 20.74 -2.87 3.35
C ALA A 229 20.38 -3.66 2.08
N ALA A 230 19.13 -4.12 1.96
CA ALA A 230 18.66 -4.84 0.78
C ALA A 230 18.44 -3.95 -0.47
N LEU A 231 18.29 -2.64 -0.27
CA LEU A 231 18.07 -1.67 -1.36
C LEU A 231 19.38 -1.00 -1.82
N ILE A 232 20.40 -0.97 -0.97
CA ILE A 232 21.71 -0.41 -1.32
C ILE A 232 22.46 -1.40 -2.24
N PRO A 233 22.91 -0.95 -3.43
CA PRO A 233 23.71 -1.79 -4.33
C PRO A 233 25.04 -2.26 -3.72
N GLY A 234 25.62 -3.30 -4.32
CA GLY A 234 26.92 -3.85 -3.94
C GLY A 234 26.83 -5.09 -3.04
N PHE A 235 27.98 -5.68 -2.73
CA PHE A 235 28.09 -6.86 -1.88
C PHE A 235 29.45 -6.91 -1.15
N GLY A 236 29.56 -7.73 -0.11
CA GLY A 236 30.81 -7.95 0.60
C GLY A 236 31.37 -6.70 1.28
N VAL A 237 32.66 -6.41 1.06
CA VAL A 237 33.37 -5.30 1.74
C VAL A 237 32.81 -3.94 1.34
N GLU A 238 32.52 -3.71 0.06
CA GLU A 238 31.97 -2.44 -0.41
C GLU A 238 30.62 -2.11 0.26
N HIS A 239 29.70 -3.08 0.25
CA HIS A 239 28.42 -2.95 0.92
C HIS A 239 28.59 -2.70 2.41
N ARG A 240 29.51 -3.42 3.07
CA ARG A 240 29.81 -3.22 4.49
C ARG A 240 30.30 -1.80 4.78
N GLU A 241 31.15 -1.22 3.93
CA GLU A 241 31.64 0.16 4.13
C GLU A 241 30.52 1.20 3.97
N ILE A 242 29.59 1.00 3.03
CA ILE A 242 28.39 1.84 2.93
C ILE A 242 27.51 1.66 4.18
N MET A 243 27.29 0.42 4.63
CA MET A 243 26.46 0.13 5.80
C MET A 243 27.03 0.66 7.12
N LYS A 244 28.34 0.88 7.22
CA LYS A 244 28.93 1.60 8.38
C LYS A 244 28.47 3.06 8.45
N GLN A 245 28.12 3.65 7.31
CA GLN A 245 27.63 5.02 7.20
C GLN A 245 26.10 5.12 7.27
N LEU A 246 25.41 4.02 7.59
CA LEU A 246 23.95 3.98 7.69
C LEU A 246 23.34 5.13 8.51
N PRO A 247 23.92 5.59 9.65
CA PRO A 247 23.41 6.74 10.39
C PRO A 247 23.50 8.07 9.65
N HIS A 248 24.07 8.12 8.44
CA HIS A 248 24.23 9.30 7.59
C HIS A 248 23.52 9.13 6.24
N ILE A 249 22.85 8.01 6.02
CA ILE A 249 22.06 7.80 4.82
C ILE A 249 20.65 8.30 5.11
N GLY A 250 20.17 9.23 4.28
CA GLY A 250 18.79 9.72 4.27
C GLY A 250 18.15 9.49 2.91
N GLY A 251 16.84 9.69 2.81
CA GLY A 251 16.19 9.58 1.51
C GLY A 251 14.71 9.91 1.50
N THR A 252 14.18 9.93 0.29
CA THR A 252 12.78 10.11 -0.02
C THR A 252 12.24 8.91 -0.80
N ILE A 253 10.92 8.81 -0.83
CA ILE A 253 10.20 7.92 -1.73
C ILE A 253 9.32 8.79 -2.63
N GLY A 254 9.34 8.49 -3.93
CA GLY A 254 8.36 9.01 -4.89
C GLY A 254 7.17 8.06 -4.95
N TRP A 255 5.95 8.58 -5.02
CA TRP A 255 4.74 7.80 -5.30
C TRP A 255 4.15 8.30 -6.59
N ILE A 256 4.36 7.54 -7.67
CA ILE A 256 3.91 7.92 -9.01
C ILE A 256 2.50 7.39 -9.21
N ASP A 257 1.60 8.24 -9.69
CA ASP A 257 0.26 7.83 -10.10
C ASP A 257 0.34 6.93 -11.34
N ASP A 258 -0.40 5.82 -11.31
CA ASP A 258 -0.53 4.98 -12.49
C ASP A 258 -1.23 5.75 -13.62
N VAL A 259 -0.65 5.68 -14.82
CA VAL A 259 -1.26 6.25 -16.01
C VAL A 259 -2.47 5.40 -16.41
N PRO A 260 -3.70 5.96 -16.47
CA PRO A 260 -4.92 5.17 -16.71
C PRO A 260 -4.93 4.37 -18.02
N SER A 261 -4.18 4.82 -19.03
CA SER A 261 -4.04 4.12 -20.33
C SER A 261 -2.93 3.07 -20.35
N GLU A 262 -2.12 2.95 -19.30
CA GLU A 262 -0.94 2.05 -19.25
C GLU A 262 -1.02 1.07 -18.06
N LEU A 263 -2.23 0.80 -17.57
CA LEU A 263 -2.48 -0.11 -16.45
C LEU A 263 -2.10 -1.56 -16.77
N GLY A 264 -1.74 -2.29 -15.72
CA GLY A 264 -1.34 -3.69 -15.80
C GLY A 264 -2.50 -4.68 -15.78
N ASN A 265 -2.16 -5.95 -15.65
CA ASN A 265 -3.10 -7.04 -15.40
C ASN A 265 -2.57 -8.08 -14.42
N ILE A 266 -3.49 -8.87 -13.88
CA ILE A 266 -3.27 -10.08 -13.11
C ILE A 266 -3.90 -11.22 -13.89
N SER A 267 -3.10 -12.24 -14.17
CA SER A 267 -3.58 -13.50 -14.74
C SER A 267 -3.21 -14.67 -13.85
N VAL A 268 -3.89 -15.79 -14.06
CA VAL A 268 -3.61 -17.04 -13.36
C VAL A 268 -3.51 -18.18 -14.38
N SER A 269 -2.42 -18.94 -14.32
CA SER A 269 -2.23 -20.13 -15.17
C SER A 269 -3.19 -21.26 -14.80
N ALA A 270 -3.29 -22.29 -15.66
CA ALA A 270 -4.01 -23.52 -15.34
C ALA A 270 -3.49 -24.21 -14.05
N SER A 271 -2.20 -24.07 -13.73
CA SER A 271 -1.60 -24.57 -12.48
C SER A 271 -1.88 -23.68 -11.26
N GLY A 272 -2.64 -22.60 -11.41
CA GLY A 272 -2.97 -21.68 -10.32
C GLY A 272 -1.83 -20.70 -9.97
N LYS A 273 -0.79 -20.57 -10.80
CA LYS A 273 0.27 -19.60 -10.58
C LYS A 273 -0.20 -18.21 -11.03
N ARG A 274 -0.11 -17.23 -10.13
CA ARG A 274 -0.38 -15.83 -10.44
C ARG A 274 0.78 -15.24 -11.26
N THR A 275 0.43 -14.49 -12.30
CA THR A 275 1.33 -13.62 -13.04
C THR A 275 0.80 -12.19 -12.96
N ILE A 276 1.69 -11.24 -12.68
CA ILE A 276 1.40 -9.82 -12.71
C ILE A 276 2.14 -9.24 -13.91
N THR A 277 1.43 -8.55 -14.79
CA THR A 277 2.01 -7.84 -15.92
C THR A 277 1.78 -6.36 -15.71
N TYR A 278 2.85 -5.59 -15.62
CA TYR A 278 2.77 -4.12 -15.54
C TYR A 278 3.92 -3.56 -16.37
N ASN A 279 3.58 -2.92 -17.50
CA ASN A 279 4.56 -2.42 -18.45
C ASN A 279 4.64 -0.91 -18.31
N PHE A 280 5.86 -0.37 -18.18
CA PHE A 280 6.05 1.07 -18.27
C PHE A 280 5.88 1.50 -19.73
N GLY A 281 4.71 2.04 -20.04
CA GLY A 281 4.41 2.63 -21.33
C GLY A 281 5.16 3.95 -21.53
N LYS A 282 4.79 4.70 -22.56
CA LYS A 282 5.50 5.91 -22.92
C LYS A 282 5.34 6.96 -21.82
N LEU A 283 4.12 7.17 -21.32
CA LEU A 283 3.85 8.24 -20.37
C LEU A 283 4.37 7.92 -18.97
N THR A 284 4.22 6.66 -18.52
CA THR A 284 4.81 6.21 -17.25
C THR A 284 6.33 6.39 -17.25
N LYS A 285 7.00 6.18 -18.38
CA LYS A 285 8.45 6.44 -18.52
C LYS A 285 8.80 7.92 -18.47
N GLU A 286 7.92 8.80 -18.94
CA GLU A 286 8.13 10.25 -18.80
C GLU A 286 7.95 10.68 -17.35
N PHE A 287 6.92 10.18 -16.64
CA PHE A 287 6.73 10.43 -15.20
C PHE A 287 7.92 9.95 -14.35
N LEU A 288 8.55 8.83 -14.73
CA LEU A 288 9.72 8.29 -14.04
C LEU A 288 11.01 9.07 -14.27
N LYS A 289 11.10 9.86 -15.35
CA LYS A 289 12.30 10.65 -15.68
C LYS A 289 12.32 12.00 -14.98
N ASP A 290 11.13 12.52 -14.68
CA ASP A 290 10.92 13.75 -13.93
C ASP A 290 11.27 13.55 -12.44
#